data_AF-A0A0Q4GYK3-F1
#
_entry.id   AF-A0A0Q4GYK3-F1
#
_cell.length_a   1.000
_cell.length_b   1.000
_cell.length_c   1.000
_cell.angle_alpha   90.00
_cell.angle_beta   90.00
_cell.angle_gamma   90.00
#
_symmetry.space_group_name_H-M   'P 1'
#
loop_
_entity.id
_entity.type
_entity.pdbx_description
1 polymer ?
#
loop_
_entity_poly.entity_id
_entity_poly.type
_entity_poly.pdbx_seq_one_letter_code
_entity_poly.pdbx_strand_id
1 'polypeptide(L)'
;MMLSLTPNLKPTDIAIIVSIAAFIISLLNYRLSKTLNIRNQLYTEKFKIYEKITGNIYEFVEIIDGVLRAKKRDGLTEERLLDFADQIDAKAMELDSLYAKAHLIVPDSILKRLDDLMEYLIHEHEDGKFSEVFEIHEEKIRALAKQLIFSFRKDLGIQKLNTRIN
;
A
#
# COMPACT_ATOMS: atom_id res chain seq x y z
N MET A 1 -26.35 -3.29 -67.92
CA MET A 1 -27.35 -3.90 -67.01
C MET A 1 -26.62 -4.24 -65.71
N MET A 2 -26.55 -3.30 -64.77
CA MET A 2 -25.95 -3.53 -63.45
C MET A 2 -27.07 -3.78 -62.46
N LEU A 3 -27.17 -5.01 -61.95
CA LEU A 3 -28.04 -5.37 -60.85
C LEU A 3 -27.46 -4.76 -59.56
N SER A 4 -28.14 -3.75 -59.01
CA SER A 4 -27.82 -3.22 -57.69
C SER A 4 -28.22 -4.24 -56.63
N LEU A 5 -27.23 -4.97 -56.11
CA LEU A 5 -27.36 -5.77 -54.89
C LEU A 5 -27.34 -4.85 -53.66
N THR A 6 -28.43 -4.11 -53.45
CA THR A 6 -28.73 -3.55 -52.13
C THR A 6 -29.75 -4.45 -51.46
N PRO A 7 -29.41 -5.14 -50.36
CA PRO A 7 -30.40 -5.95 -49.66
C PRO A 7 -31.46 -5.01 -49.08
N ASN A 8 -32.73 -5.22 -49.48
CA ASN A 8 -33.89 -4.58 -48.85
C ASN A 8 -34.01 -5.11 -47.41
N LEU A 9 -33.26 -4.50 -46.48
CA LEU A 9 -33.42 -4.72 -45.04
C LEU A 9 -34.82 -4.28 -44.64
N LYS A 10 -35.63 -5.21 -44.12
CA LYS A 10 -36.97 -4.87 -43.65
C LYS A 10 -36.86 -4.03 -42.37
N PRO A 11 -37.80 -3.13 -42.09
CA PRO A 11 -37.81 -2.34 -40.85
C PRO A 11 -37.72 -3.20 -39.58
N THR A 12 -38.27 -4.42 -39.63
CA THR A 12 -38.15 -5.44 -38.59
C THR A 12 -36.72 -5.91 -38.37
N ASP A 13 -35.94 -6.07 -39.43
CA ASP A 13 -34.54 -6.52 -39.35
C ASP A 13 -33.67 -5.41 -38.73
N ILE A 14 -33.94 -4.15 -39.09
CA ILE A 14 -33.29 -2.97 -38.49
C ILE A 14 -33.64 -2.87 -37.00
N ALA A 15 -34.91 -3.06 -36.63
CA ALA A 15 -35.34 -3.05 -35.23
C ALA A 15 -34.69 -4.16 -34.40
N ILE A 16 -34.53 -5.36 -34.97
CA ILE A 16 -33.83 -6.48 -34.33
C ILE A 16 -32.35 -6.14 -34.15
N ILE A 17 -31.67 -5.62 -35.16
CA ILE A 17 -30.25 -5.22 -35.08
C ILE A 17 -30.04 -4.15 -34.01
N VAL A 18 -30.89 -3.11 -33.98
CA VAL A 18 -30.83 -2.04 -32.98
C VAL A 18 -31.08 -2.58 -31.58
N SER A 19 -32.02 -3.51 -31.41
CA SER A 19 -32.32 -4.13 -30.12
C SER A 19 -31.15 -4.99 -29.61
N ILE A 20 -30.53 -5.77 -30.49
CA ILE A 20 -29.34 -6.58 -30.17
C ILE A 20 -28.16 -5.67 -29.81
N ALA A 21 -27.93 -4.59 -30.57
CA ALA A 21 -26.88 -3.63 -30.28
C ALA A 21 -27.10 -2.94 -28.92
N ALA A 22 -28.32 -2.51 -28.63
CA ALA A 22 -28.68 -1.92 -27.33
C ALA A 22 -28.47 -2.90 -26.17
N PHE A 23 -28.81 -4.17 -26.36
CA PHE A 23 -28.56 -5.23 -25.38
C PHE A 23 -27.06 -5.45 -25.12
N ILE A 24 -26.24 -5.50 -26.18
CA ILE A 24 -24.78 -5.64 -26.06
C ILE A 24 -24.18 -4.44 -25.32
N ILE A 25 -24.58 -3.22 -25.68
CA ILE A 25 -24.10 -1.99 -25.02
C ILE A 25 -24.49 -2.00 -23.53
N SER A 26 -25.72 -2.38 -23.20
CA SER A 26 -26.19 -2.50 -21.82
C SER A 26 -25.37 -3.54 -21.03
N LEU A 27 -25.08 -4.69 -21.63
CA LEU A 27 -24.32 -5.76 -21.00
C LEU A 27 -22.84 -5.37 -20.79
N LEU A 28 -22.25 -4.65 -21.74
CA LEU A 28 -20.91 -4.07 -21.60
C LEU A 28 -20.89 -3.01 -20.50
N ASN A 29 -21.86 -2.10 -20.46
CA ASN A 29 -21.98 -1.08 -19.41
C ASN A 29 -22.14 -1.72 -18.03
N TYR A 30 -22.96 -2.76 -17.89
CA TYR A 30 -23.10 -3.51 -16.64
C TYR A 30 -21.77 -4.14 -16.20
N ARG A 31 -21.09 -4.84 -17.11
CA ARG A 31 -19.79 -5.47 -16.81
C ARG A 31 -18.75 -4.42 -16.43
N LEU A 32 -18.72 -3.30 -17.13
CA LEU A 32 -17.76 -2.21 -16.92
C LEU A 32 -18.05 -1.50 -15.59
N SER A 33 -19.30 -1.18 -15.29
CA SER A 33 -19.73 -0.62 -14.00
C SER A 33 -19.37 -1.56 -12.83
N LYS A 34 -19.68 -2.85 -12.94
CA LYS A 34 -19.36 -3.85 -11.91
C LYS A 34 -17.85 -4.00 -11.72
N THR A 35 -17.09 -4.08 -12.81
CA THR A 35 -15.62 -4.23 -12.78
C THR A 35 -14.95 -2.98 -12.21
N LEU A 36 -15.40 -1.78 -12.60
CA LEU A 36 -14.90 -0.51 -12.06
C LEU A 36 -15.20 -0.39 -10.57
N ASN A 37 -16.40 -0.77 -10.13
CA ASN A 37 -16.75 -0.71 -8.71
C ASN A 37 -15.86 -1.64 -7.87
N ILE A 38 -15.65 -2.89 -8.32
CA ILE A 38 -14.74 -3.83 -7.66
C ILE A 38 -13.29 -3.29 -7.64
N ARG A 39 -12.80 -2.75 -8.77
CA ARG A 39 -11.45 -2.16 -8.85
C ARG A 39 -11.31 -0.96 -7.92
N ASN A 40 -12.32 -0.11 -7.83
CA ASN A 40 -12.31 1.06 -6.95
C ASN A 40 -12.33 0.62 -5.47
N GLN A 41 -13.15 -0.36 -5.10
CA GLN A 41 -13.15 -0.91 -3.74
C GLN A 41 -11.80 -1.51 -3.37
N LEU A 42 -11.20 -2.33 -4.23
CA LEU A 42 -9.86 -2.90 -4.02
C LEU A 42 -8.80 -1.79 -3.91
N TYR A 43 -8.87 -0.75 -4.74
CA TYR A 43 -7.97 0.39 -4.65
C TYR A 43 -8.12 1.13 -3.32
N THR A 44 -9.35 1.40 -2.87
CA THR A 44 -9.62 2.05 -1.59
C THR A 44 -9.11 1.23 -0.41
N GLU A 45 -9.33 -0.08 -0.41
CA GLU A 45 -8.82 -0.95 0.66
C GLU A 45 -7.29 -1.05 0.66
N LYS A 46 -6.65 -1.17 -0.53
CA LYS A 46 -5.18 -1.06 -0.66
C LYS A 46 -4.67 0.26 -0.09
N PHE A 47 -5.31 1.37 -0.46
CA PHE A 47 -4.91 2.71 -0.02
C PHE A 47 -4.97 2.85 1.50
N LYS A 48 -6.07 2.41 2.13
CA LYS A 48 -6.21 2.41 3.60
C LYS A 48 -5.13 1.57 4.29
N ILE A 49 -4.79 0.41 3.73
CA ILE A 49 -3.74 -0.46 4.27
C ILE A 49 -2.37 0.22 4.16
N TYR A 50 -2.03 0.78 2.99
CA TYR A 50 -0.78 1.49 2.79
C TYR A 50 -0.66 2.75 3.65
N GLU A 51 -1.75 3.49 3.84
CA GLU A 51 -1.80 4.64 4.75
C GLU A 51 -1.48 4.21 6.18
N LYS A 52 -2.11 3.14 6.68
CA LYS A 52 -1.86 2.62 8.03
C LYS A 52 -0.44 2.10 8.21
N ILE A 53 0.09 1.33 7.25
CA ILE A 53 1.46 0.84 7.32
C ILE A 53 2.45 2.00 7.30
N THR A 54 2.23 2.99 6.44
CA THR A 54 3.10 4.18 6.36
C THR A 54 3.04 5.00 7.64
N GLY A 55 1.86 5.16 8.24
CA GLY A 55 1.67 5.81 9.54
C GLY A 55 2.44 5.10 10.65
N ASN A 56 2.31 3.77 10.75
CA ASN A 56 3.04 2.99 11.74
C ASN A 56 4.56 3.06 11.57
N ILE A 57 5.04 3.09 10.33
CA ILE A 57 6.48 3.27 10.07
C ILE A 57 6.94 4.67 10.48
N TYR A 58 6.12 5.71 10.26
CA TYR A 58 6.44 7.06 10.70
C TYR A 58 6.53 7.14 12.23
N GLU A 59 5.54 6.58 12.94
CA GLU A 59 5.53 6.53 14.39
C GLU A 59 6.71 5.72 14.93
N PHE A 60 7.08 4.62 14.26
CA PHE A 60 8.28 3.86 14.58
C PHE A 60 9.54 4.72 14.50
N VAL A 61 9.72 5.49 13.42
CA VAL A 61 10.85 6.40 13.25
C VAL A 61 10.86 7.51 14.32
N GLU A 62 9.71 8.03 14.72
CA GLU A 62 9.62 9.01 15.82
C GLU A 62 10.05 8.42 17.17
N ILE A 63 9.73 7.14 17.43
CA ILE A 63 10.19 6.43 18.64
C ILE A 63 11.72 6.33 18.63
N ILE A 64 12.33 5.96 17.48
CA ILE A 64 13.79 5.95 17.33
C ILE A 64 14.39 7.33 17.60
N ASP A 65 13.82 8.37 16.99
CA ASP A 65 14.26 9.76 17.19
C ASP A 65 14.10 10.19 18.66
N GLY A 66 13.10 9.65 19.36
CA GLY A 66 12.92 9.79 20.80
C GLY A 66 14.06 9.16 21.61
N VAL A 67 14.42 7.91 21.32
CA VAL A 67 15.53 7.18 21.96
C VAL A 67 16.85 7.93 21.77
N LEU A 68 17.15 8.37 20.55
CA LEU A 68 18.38 9.11 20.22
C LEU A 68 18.46 10.47 20.92
N ARG A 69 17.32 11.18 21.02
CA ARG A 69 17.23 12.45 21.76
C ARG A 69 17.43 12.23 23.26
N ALA A 70 16.83 11.20 23.84
CA ALA A 70 16.98 10.85 25.25
C ALA A 70 18.43 10.49 25.60
N LYS A 71 19.10 9.70 24.74
CA LYS A 71 20.53 9.35 24.87
C LYS A 71 21.42 10.59 24.95
N LYS A 72 21.16 11.59 24.10
CA LYS A 72 21.99 12.81 23.96
C LYS A 72 21.76 13.85 25.07
N ARG A 73 20.56 13.95 25.65
CA ARG A 73 20.23 15.03 26.62
C ARG A 73 20.43 14.63 28.08
N ASP A 74 19.89 13.48 28.49
CA ASP A 74 19.72 13.16 29.91
C ASP A 74 20.44 11.86 30.33
N GLY A 75 20.98 11.12 29.36
CA GLY A 75 21.29 9.70 29.54
C GLY A 75 20.02 8.84 29.46
N LEU A 76 20.13 7.64 28.92
CA LEU A 76 19.01 6.69 28.89
C LEU A 76 18.84 6.06 30.27
N THR A 77 17.79 6.45 30.98
CA THR A 77 17.36 5.74 32.19
C THR A 77 16.69 4.41 31.79
N GLU A 78 16.81 3.41 32.65
CA GLU A 78 16.23 2.08 32.44
C GLU A 78 14.70 2.15 32.26
N GLU A 79 14.02 3.03 32.99
CA GLU A 79 12.58 3.28 32.87
C GLU A 79 12.19 3.84 31.48
N ARG A 80 12.98 4.76 30.90
CA ARG A 80 12.73 5.28 29.55
C ARG A 80 13.03 4.24 28.48
N LEU A 81 14.05 3.40 28.69
CA LEU A 81 14.36 2.28 27.79
C LEU A 81 13.21 1.28 27.73
N LEU A 82 12.62 0.94 28.88
CA LEU A 82 11.44 0.08 28.96
C LEU A 82 10.24 0.68 28.23
N ASP A 83 9.95 1.97 28.45
CA ASP A 83 8.85 2.65 27.76
C ASP A 83 9.03 2.65 26.22
N PHE A 84 10.26 2.86 25.74
CA PHE A 84 10.55 2.76 24.30
C PHE A 84 10.44 1.33 23.76
N ALA A 85 10.84 0.32 24.54
CA ALA A 85 10.68 -1.07 24.16
C ALA A 85 9.20 -1.48 24.06
N ASP A 86 8.38 -1.09 25.04
CA ASP A 86 6.94 -1.34 25.03
C ASP A 86 6.25 -0.67 23.81
N GLN A 87 6.68 0.55 23.45
CA GLN A 87 6.17 1.25 22.27
C GLN A 87 6.57 0.55 20.96
N ILE A 88 7.80 0.05 20.86
CA ILE A 88 8.27 -0.71 19.70
C ILE A 88 7.50 -2.02 19.56
N ASP A 89 7.32 -2.77 20.66
CA ASP A 89 6.58 -4.03 20.66
C ASP A 89 5.12 -3.84 20.28
N ALA A 90 4.47 -2.80 20.82
CA ALA A 90 3.11 -2.44 20.43
C ALA A 90 3.01 -2.14 18.92
N LYS A 91 4.00 -1.44 18.37
CA LYS A 91 4.05 -1.12 16.93
C LYS A 91 4.33 -2.34 16.07
N ALA A 92 5.18 -3.24 16.51
CA ALA A 92 5.45 -4.51 15.83
C ALA A 92 4.17 -5.36 15.76
N MET A 93 3.41 -5.47 16.86
CA MET A 93 2.11 -6.18 16.89
C MET A 93 1.08 -5.54 15.95
N GLU A 94 1.01 -4.20 15.89
CA GLU A 94 0.13 -3.50 14.96
C GLU A 94 0.52 -3.74 13.50
N LEU A 95 1.82 -3.72 13.18
CA LEU A 95 2.32 -4.01 11.85
C LEU A 95 2.05 -5.45 11.43
N ASP A 96 2.19 -6.43 12.33
CA ASP A 96 1.86 -7.83 12.07
C ASP A 96 0.34 -8.02 11.79
N SER A 97 -0.52 -7.35 12.55
CA SER A 97 -1.97 -7.33 12.27
C SER A 97 -2.29 -6.71 10.90
N LEU A 98 -1.56 -5.67 10.50
CA LEU A 98 -1.70 -5.04 9.20
C LEU A 98 -1.17 -5.94 8.08
N TYR A 99 -0.08 -6.67 8.31
CA TYR A 99 0.48 -7.64 7.37
C TYR A 99 -0.54 -8.73 7.04
N ALA A 100 -1.16 -9.33 8.06
CA ALA A 100 -2.20 -10.34 7.88
C ALA A 100 -3.39 -9.84 7.04
N LYS A 101 -3.79 -8.57 7.22
CA LYS A 101 -4.84 -7.92 6.42
C LYS A 101 -4.37 -7.59 5.00
N ALA A 102 -3.10 -7.22 4.85
CA ALA A 102 -2.49 -6.85 3.58
C ALA A 102 -2.29 -8.06 2.66
N HIS A 103 -2.10 -9.26 3.20
CA HIS A 103 -1.77 -10.47 2.43
C HIS A 103 -2.76 -10.80 1.28
N LEU A 104 -4.04 -10.45 1.44
CA LEU A 104 -5.08 -10.73 0.43
C LEU A 104 -5.21 -9.65 -0.66
N ILE A 105 -4.60 -8.48 -0.45
CA ILE A 105 -4.93 -7.26 -1.18
C ILE A 105 -3.67 -6.59 -1.77
N VAL A 106 -2.51 -6.80 -1.15
CA VAL A 106 -1.22 -6.19 -1.49
C VAL A 106 -0.34 -7.22 -2.23
N PRO A 107 0.44 -6.83 -3.25
CA PRO A 107 1.35 -7.74 -3.93
C PRO A 107 2.47 -8.28 -3.01
N ASP A 108 2.82 -9.56 -3.15
CA ASP A 108 3.87 -10.23 -2.36
C ASP A 108 5.21 -9.50 -2.36
N SER A 109 5.60 -8.88 -3.49
CA SER A 109 6.84 -8.10 -3.59
C SER A 109 6.91 -6.91 -2.63
N ILE A 110 5.76 -6.40 -2.20
CA ILE A 110 5.63 -5.30 -1.23
C ILE A 110 5.55 -5.86 0.19
N LEU A 111 4.82 -6.96 0.38
CA LEU A 111 4.76 -7.67 1.66
C LEU A 111 6.14 -8.15 2.11
N LYS A 112 6.94 -8.71 1.19
CA LYS A 112 8.31 -9.13 1.47
C LYS A 112 9.18 -7.97 1.97
N ARG A 113 9.00 -6.76 1.44
CA ARG A 113 9.75 -5.57 1.92
C ARG A 113 9.29 -5.11 3.29
N LEU A 114 8.03 -5.36 3.64
CA LEU A 114 7.51 -5.13 4.98
C LEU A 114 8.06 -6.19 5.95
N ASP A 115 8.12 -7.46 5.53
CA ASP A 115 8.77 -8.54 6.29
C ASP A 115 10.25 -8.23 6.53
N ASP A 116 11.00 -7.87 5.48
CA ASP A 116 12.42 -7.52 5.59
C ASP A 116 12.63 -6.35 6.57
N LEU A 117 11.67 -5.41 6.67
CA LEU A 117 11.69 -4.33 7.65
C LEU A 117 11.37 -4.85 9.06
N MET A 118 10.29 -5.64 9.23
CA MET A 118 9.89 -6.15 10.54
C MET A 118 10.93 -7.11 11.13
N GLU A 119 11.44 -8.04 10.33
CA GLU A 119 12.49 -8.97 10.72
C GLU A 119 13.73 -8.22 11.21
N TYR A 120 14.09 -7.14 10.51
CA TYR A 120 15.21 -6.28 10.89
C TYR A 120 14.99 -5.58 12.24
N LEU A 121 13.77 -5.09 12.49
CA LEU A 121 13.42 -4.43 13.74
C LEU A 121 13.36 -5.39 14.93
N ILE A 122 12.92 -6.64 14.70
CA ILE A 122 12.75 -7.66 15.74
C ILE A 122 14.09 -8.37 16.06
N HIS A 123 14.89 -8.72 15.06
CA HIS A 123 16.14 -9.48 15.27
C HIS A 123 17.23 -8.66 15.97
N GLU A 124 17.30 -7.35 15.76
CA GLU A 124 18.30 -6.52 16.45
C GLU A 124 17.91 -6.15 17.90
N HIS A 125 16.70 -6.52 18.32
CA HIS A 125 16.20 -6.34 19.69
C HIS A 125 16.67 -7.45 20.66
N GLU A 126 16.92 -8.66 20.17
CA GLU A 126 17.27 -9.82 21.02
C GLU A 126 18.66 -9.72 21.67
N ASP A 127 19.57 -8.91 21.11
CA ASP A 127 20.97 -8.83 21.56
C ASP A 127 21.24 -7.81 22.70
N GLY A 128 20.20 -7.20 23.29
CA GLY A 128 20.33 -6.35 24.49
C GLY A 128 21.11 -5.03 24.31
N LYS A 129 21.57 -4.71 23.10
CA LYS A 129 22.31 -3.49 22.75
C LYS A 129 21.42 -2.44 22.07
N PHE A 130 20.24 -2.27 22.62
CA PHE A 130 19.18 -1.41 22.13
C PHE A 130 19.64 -0.01 21.66
N SER A 131 20.54 0.64 22.40
CA SER A 131 20.97 2.02 22.09
C SER A 131 22.12 2.16 21.09
N GLU A 132 22.86 1.08 20.79
CA GLU A 132 23.96 1.07 19.80
C GLU A 132 23.43 0.67 18.41
N VAL A 133 22.45 -0.23 18.38
CA VAL A 133 21.72 -0.70 17.20
C VAL A 133 21.10 0.47 16.44
N PHE A 134 20.37 1.36 17.11
CA PHE A 134 19.69 2.46 16.42
C PHE A 134 20.63 3.51 15.83
N GLU A 135 21.80 3.76 16.41
CA GLU A 135 22.74 4.78 15.91
C GLU A 135 23.46 4.32 14.63
N ILE A 136 23.68 3.02 14.48
CA ILE A 136 24.34 2.41 13.29
C ILE A 136 23.30 2.09 12.21
N HIS A 137 22.02 1.92 12.58
CA HIS A 137 21.00 1.38 11.70
C HIS A 137 19.85 2.34 11.36
N GLU A 138 19.83 3.55 11.93
CA GLU A 138 18.88 4.62 11.57
C GLU A 138 18.82 4.85 10.05
N GLU A 139 19.98 5.00 9.40
CA GLU A 139 20.04 5.23 7.95
C GLU A 139 19.44 4.07 7.16
N LYS A 140 19.65 2.84 7.62
CA LYS A 140 19.14 1.62 6.99
C LYS A 140 17.64 1.48 7.19
N ILE A 141 17.13 1.73 8.39
CA ILE A 141 15.68 1.74 8.70
C ILE A 141 14.99 2.81 7.85
N ARG A 142 15.52 4.04 7.80
CA ARG A 142 14.98 5.11 6.96
C ARG A 142 15.05 4.76 5.47
N ALA A 143 16.11 4.08 5.02
CA ALA A 143 16.23 3.62 3.64
C ALA A 143 15.17 2.56 3.28
N LEU A 144 14.96 1.56 4.15
CA LEU A 144 13.95 0.52 3.96
C LEU A 144 12.53 1.11 3.98
N ALA A 145 12.24 2.00 4.93
CA ALA A 145 10.99 2.76 4.99
C ALA A 145 10.73 3.54 3.70
N LYS A 146 11.73 4.28 3.20
CA LYS A 146 11.63 5.02 1.93
C LYS A 146 11.37 4.10 0.74
N GLN A 147 12.04 2.96 0.67
CA GLN A 147 11.84 1.98 -0.40
C GLN A 147 10.44 1.35 -0.36
N LEU A 148 9.92 1.08 0.82
CA LEU A 148 8.57 0.54 1.00
C LEU A 148 7.52 1.57 0.58
N ILE A 149 7.64 2.82 1.05
CA ILE A 149 6.76 3.93 0.64
C ILE A 149 6.81 4.17 -0.87
N PHE A 150 8.00 4.11 -1.48
CA PHE A 150 8.13 4.21 -2.93
C PHE A 150 7.42 3.07 -3.66
N SER A 151 7.48 1.85 -3.11
CA SER A 151 6.81 0.67 -3.66
C SER A 151 5.29 0.81 -3.58
N PHE A 152 4.75 1.34 -2.47
CA PHE A 152 3.32 1.68 -2.35
C PHE A 152 2.89 2.70 -3.40
N ARG A 153 3.66 3.77 -3.59
CA ARG A 153 3.36 4.81 -4.59
C ARG A 153 3.41 4.26 -6.01
N LYS A 154 4.31 3.30 -6.29
CA LYS A 154 4.40 2.62 -7.58
C LYS A 154 3.19 1.74 -7.84
N ASP A 155 2.77 0.94 -6.85
CA ASP A 155 1.61 0.05 -6.96
C ASP A 155 0.30 0.84 -7.15
N LEU A 156 0.14 1.95 -6.43
CA LEU A 156 -1.03 2.83 -6.59
C LEU A 156 -1.03 3.66 -7.88
N GLY A 157 0.06 3.65 -8.67
CA GLY A 157 0.21 4.49 -9.86
C GLY A 157 0.36 5.99 -9.57
N ILE A 158 0.70 6.36 -8.33
CA ILE A 158 0.77 7.74 -7.82
C ILE A 158 2.16 8.38 -8.04
N GLN A 159 3.14 7.64 -8.57
CA GLN A 159 4.52 8.12 -8.78
C GLN A 159 4.66 9.50 -9.45
N LYS A 160 3.68 9.92 -10.28
CA LYS A 160 3.71 11.20 -11.00
C LYS A 160 3.11 12.39 -10.24
N LEU A 161 2.51 12.20 -9.07
CA LEU A 161 1.86 13.30 -8.34
C LEU A 161 2.84 14.22 -7.60
N ASN A 162 4.11 13.84 -7.47
CA ASN A 162 5.12 14.61 -6.73
C ASN A 162 6.13 15.38 -7.59
N THR A 163 5.98 15.40 -8.92
CA THR A 163 6.90 16.11 -9.85
C THR A 163 6.38 17.47 -10.32
N ARG A 164 5.28 17.98 -9.75
CA ARG A 164 4.70 19.31 -10.09
C ARG A 164 4.61 20.29 -8.92
N ILE A 165 5.28 20.01 -7.81
CA ILE A 165 5.53 21.01 -6.76
C ILE A 165 7.01 21.37 -6.87
N ASN A 166 7.33 22.21 -7.84
CA ASN A 166 8.52 23.06 -7.97
C ASN A 166 8.30 23.99 -9.16
#